data_AF-A0A6G1WYT8-F1
#
_entry.id   AF-A0A6G1WYT8-F1
#
_cell.length_a   1.000
_cell.length_b   1.000
_cell.length_c   1.000
_cell.angle_alpha   90.00
_cell.angle_beta   90.00
_cell.angle_gamma   90.00
#
_symmetry.space_group_name_H-M   'P 1'
#
loop_
_entity.id
_entity.type
_entity.pdbx_description
1 polymer ?
#
loop_
_entity_poly.entity_id
_entity_poly.type
_entity_poly.pdbx_seq_one_letter_code
_entity_poly.pdbx_strand_id
1 'polypeptide(L)'
;MIYLDHLEQAKLWLSAAEYVFGLQIETRNKYTVASALAIHAAIKANDSLTTRFLGRVAKRHEDAPALFLELVRKNYLPSEEARHRDTLAEAIREKSAADYHAEFFSKKDAESLIRKIGKFVEMTEKYQKPSR
;
A
#
# COMPACT_ATOMS: atom_id res chain seq x y z
N MET A 1 -9.90 -1.09 -17.40
CA MET A 1 -8.72 -0.22 -17.65
C MET A 1 -7.66 -0.66 -16.65
N ILE A 2 -6.42 -0.92 -17.07
CA ILE A 2 -5.39 -1.60 -16.24
C ILE A 2 -5.22 -0.99 -14.84
N TYR A 3 -5.33 0.34 -14.69
CA TYR A 3 -5.22 0.98 -13.39
C TYR A 3 -6.35 0.63 -12.40
N LEU A 4 -7.55 0.29 -12.89
CA LEU A 4 -8.67 -0.17 -12.06
C LEU A 4 -8.42 -1.58 -11.55
N ASP A 5 -7.81 -2.44 -12.37
CA ASP A 5 -7.44 -3.80 -11.97
C ASP A 5 -6.39 -3.75 -10.84
N HIS A 6 -5.46 -2.78 -10.87
CA HIS A 6 -4.55 -2.52 -9.76
C HIS A 6 -5.25 -2.06 -8.48
N LEU A 7 -6.26 -1.19 -8.59
CA LEU A 7 -7.05 -0.75 -7.43
C LEU A 7 -7.84 -1.92 -6.83
N GLU A 8 -8.47 -2.75 -7.67
CA GLU A 8 -9.18 -3.94 -7.24
C GLU A 8 -8.24 -4.90 -6.49
N GLN A 9 -7.07 -5.18 -7.06
CA GLN A 9 -6.03 -5.95 -6.38
C GLN A 9 -5.64 -5.34 -5.03
N ALA A 10 -5.45 -4.01 -4.96
CA ALA A 10 -5.11 -3.33 -3.70
C ALA A 10 -6.17 -3.56 -2.62
N LYS A 11 -7.46 -3.46 -2.99
CA LYS A 11 -8.59 -3.71 -2.07
C LYS A 11 -8.65 -5.17 -1.61
N LEU A 12 -8.43 -6.13 -2.52
CA LEU A 12 -8.41 -7.55 -2.18
C LEU A 12 -7.25 -7.89 -1.24
N TRP A 13 -6.05 -7.35 -1.49
CA TRP A 13 -4.90 -7.53 -0.60
C TRP A 13 -5.15 -6.95 0.80
N LEU A 14 -5.76 -5.76 0.88
CA LEU A 14 -6.09 -5.14 2.16
C LEU A 14 -7.16 -5.96 2.91
N SER A 15 -8.21 -6.41 2.22
CA SER A 15 -9.24 -7.25 2.82
C SER A 15 -8.68 -8.57 3.34
N ALA A 16 -7.76 -9.19 2.59
CA ALA A 16 -7.05 -10.38 3.05
C ALA A 16 -6.18 -10.10 4.30
N ALA A 17 -5.50 -8.96 4.35
CA ALA A 17 -4.73 -8.54 5.52
C ALA A 17 -5.61 -8.39 6.77
N GLU A 18 -6.75 -7.73 6.64
CA GLU A 18 -7.73 -7.54 7.71
C GLU A 18 -8.32 -8.87 8.17
N TYR A 19 -8.67 -9.76 7.23
CA TYR A 19 -9.15 -11.10 7.53
C TYR A 19 -8.12 -11.90 8.34
N VAL A 20 -6.87 -11.97 7.87
CA VAL A 20 -5.80 -12.70 8.56
C VAL A 20 -5.56 -12.10 9.94
N PHE A 21 -5.53 -10.77 10.08
CA PHE A 21 -5.36 -10.10 11.37
C PHE A 21 -6.46 -10.47 12.37
N GLY A 22 -7.71 -10.60 11.90
CA GLY A 22 -8.89 -10.93 12.70
C GLY A 22 -9.03 -12.40 13.12
N LEU A 23 -8.18 -13.30 12.64
CA LEU A 23 -8.18 -14.71 13.06
C LEU A 23 -7.94 -14.84 14.57
N GLN A 24 -8.67 -15.75 15.21
CA GLN A 24 -8.62 -16.02 16.66
C GLN A 24 -7.38 -16.83 17.07
N ILE A 25 -6.21 -16.44 16.57
CA ILE A 25 -4.90 -17.04 16.83
C ILE A 25 -3.93 -15.88 17.11
N GLU A 26 -3.42 -15.73 18.33
CA GLU A 26 -2.50 -14.63 18.67
C GLU A 26 -1.04 -15.05 18.51
N THR A 27 -0.51 -15.01 17.28
CA THR A 27 0.88 -15.37 16.99
C THR A 27 1.59 -14.31 16.17
N ARG A 28 2.91 -14.22 16.32
CA ARG A 28 3.77 -13.38 15.47
C ARG A 28 3.65 -13.71 13.99
N ASN A 29 3.49 -15.00 13.64
CA ASN A 29 3.27 -15.44 12.27
C ASN A 29 2.02 -14.79 11.65
N LYS A 30 0.90 -14.74 12.40
CA LYS A 30 -0.32 -14.08 11.95
C LYS A 30 -0.05 -12.61 11.61
N TYR A 31 0.59 -11.89 12.51
CA TYR A 31 0.83 -10.45 12.33
C TYR A 31 1.81 -10.17 11.19
N THR A 32 2.85 -11.00 11.02
CA THR A 32 3.77 -10.90 9.89
C THR A 32 3.06 -11.15 8.56
N VAL A 33 2.23 -12.20 8.46
CA VAL A 33 1.45 -12.48 7.24
C VAL A 33 0.48 -11.35 6.94
N ALA A 34 -0.28 -10.88 7.94
CA ALA A 34 -1.20 -9.74 7.77
C ALA A 34 -0.45 -8.48 7.30
N SER A 35 0.73 -8.22 7.85
CA SER A 35 1.57 -7.07 7.45
C SER A 35 2.06 -7.21 6.00
N ALA A 36 2.53 -8.39 5.59
CA ALA A 36 2.94 -8.65 4.21
C ALA A 36 1.79 -8.42 3.21
N LEU A 37 0.59 -8.91 3.53
CA LEU A 37 -0.61 -8.68 2.71
C LEU A 37 -0.95 -7.19 2.61
N ALA A 38 -0.87 -6.45 3.72
CA ALA A 38 -1.11 -5.01 3.72
C ALA A 38 -0.07 -4.27 2.86
N ILE A 39 1.21 -4.64 2.93
CA ILE A 39 2.29 -4.05 2.11
C ILE A 39 2.00 -4.26 0.62
N HIS A 40 1.54 -5.45 0.22
CA HIS A 40 1.10 -5.69 -1.16
C HIS A 40 -0.06 -4.79 -1.58
N ALA A 41 -1.00 -4.51 -0.68
CA ALA A 41 -2.08 -3.56 -0.94
C ALA A 41 -1.54 -2.15 -1.23
N ALA A 42 -0.58 -1.66 -0.44
CA ALA A 42 0.03 -0.34 -0.66
C ALA A 42 0.74 -0.24 -2.02
N ILE A 43 1.47 -1.29 -2.41
CA ILE A 43 2.14 -1.36 -3.72
C ILE A 43 1.11 -1.27 -4.86
N LYS A 44 0.04 -2.06 -4.79
CA LYS A 44 -0.99 -2.07 -5.83
C LYS A 44 -1.80 -0.78 -5.88
N ALA A 45 -2.04 -0.14 -4.75
CA ALA A 45 -2.65 1.19 -4.70
C ALA A 45 -1.76 2.22 -5.42
N ASN A 46 -0.45 2.20 -5.18
CA ASN A 46 0.49 3.04 -5.91
C ASN A 46 0.52 2.73 -7.41
N ASP A 47 0.59 1.46 -7.81
CA ASP A 47 0.56 1.04 -9.21
C ASP A 47 -0.69 1.55 -9.94
N SER A 48 -1.84 1.57 -9.25
CA SER A 48 -3.08 2.14 -9.78
C SER A 48 -2.93 3.63 -10.08
N LEU A 49 -2.41 4.42 -9.14
CA LEU A 49 -2.20 5.86 -9.34
C LEU A 49 -1.21 6.13 -10.48
N THR A 50 -0.05 5.46 -10.46
CA THR A 50 1.02 5.75 -11.42
C THR A 50 0.67 5.25 -12.82
N THR A 51 -0.09 4.15 -12.94
CA THR A 51 -0.61 3.69 -14.23
C THR A 51 -1.59 4.70 -14.81
N ARG A 52 -2.52 5.23 -14.00
CA ARG A 52 -3.50 6.23 -14.47
C ARG A 52 -2.83 7.52 -14.94
N PHE A 53 -1.95 8.09 -14.12
CA PHE A 53 -1.48 9.46 -14.32
C PHE A 53 -0.12 9.55 -15.02
N LEU A 54 0.73 8.53 -14.90
CA LEU A 54 2.07 8.50 -15.50
C LEU A 54 2.22 7.44 -16.59
N GLY A 55 1.22 6.57 -16.79
CA GLY A 55 1.26 5.48 -17.77
C GLY A 55 2.30 4.40 -17.44
N ARG A 56 2.81 4.33 -16.20
CA ARG A 56 3.85 3.37 -15.80
C ARG A 56 3.77 3.00 -14.33
N VAL A 57 4.37 1.87 -13.98
CA VAL A 57 4.56 1.40 -12.59
C VAL A 57 6.04 1.43 -12.22
N ALA A 58 6.34 1.27 -10.93
CA ALA A 58 7.71 1.13 -10.46
C ALA A 58 8.28 -0.22 -10.95
N LYS A 59 9.48 -0.21 -11.53
CA LYS A 59 10.15 -1.46 -11.96
C LYS A 59 10.67 -2.26 -10.76
N ARG A 60 11.04 -1.56 -9.69
CA ARG A 60 11.45 -2.13 -8.41
C ARG A 60 10.62 -1.51 -7.32
N HIS A 61 10.33 -2.29 -6.28
CA HIS A 61 9.53 -1.83 -5.14
C HIS A 61 10.15 -0.61 -4.44
N GLU A 62 11.48 -0.54 -4.32
CA GLU A 62 12.21 0.60 -3.76
C GLU A 62 11.96 1.94 -4.48
N ASP A 63 11.58 1.90 -5.76
CA ASP A 63 11.36 3.11 -6.56
C ASP A 63 9.92 3.67 -6.38
N ALA A 64 9.02 2.91 -5.74
CA ALA A 64 7.61 3.28 -5.61
C ALA A 64 7.36 4.60 -4.85
N PRO A 65 8.05 4.91 -3.73
CA PRO A 65 7.87 6.19 -3.04
C PRO A 65 8.30 7.40 -3.89
N ALA A 66 9.35 7.25 -4.69
CA ALA A 66 9.81 8.31 -5.59
C ALA A 66 8.82 8.54 -6.73
N LEU A 67 8.27 7.46 -7.29
CA LEU A 67 7.25 7.53 -8.33
C LEU A 67 5.94 8.15 -7.81
N PHE A 68 5.55 7.86 -6.57
CA PHE A 68 4.41 8.52 -5.92
C PHE A 68 4.61 10.03 -5.82
N LEU A 69 5.79 10.50 -5.38
CA LEU A 69 6.07 11.94 -5.30
C LEU A 69 6.05 12.63 -6.66
N GLU A 70 6.34 11.92 -7.74
CA GLU A 70 6.22 12.46 -9.09
C GLU A 70 4.77 12.86 -9.42
N LEU A 71 3.77 12.12 -8.92
CA LEU A 71 2.35 12.45 -9.06
C LEU A 71 2.03 13.81 -8.43
N VAL A 72 2.56 14.05 -7.23
CA VAL A 72 2.39 15.31 -6.50
C VAL A 72 3.12 16.45 -7.22
N ARG A 73 4.37 16.23 -7.62
CA ARG A 73 5.19 17.24 -8.33
C ARG A 73 4.58 17.66 -9.68
N LYS A 74 3.87 16.76 -10.35
CA LYS A 74 3.17 17.02 -11.62
C LYS A 74 1.73 17.51 -11.43
N ASN A 75 1.29 17.78 -10.20
CA ASN A 75 -0.06 18.22 -9.84
C ASN A 75 -1.18 17.23 -10.21
N TYR A 76 -0.88 15.94 -10.38
CA TYR A 76 -1.91 14.90 -10.51
C TYR A 76 -2.56 14.59 -9.17
N LEU A 77 -1.82 14.77 -8.08
CA LEU A 77 -2.30 14.72 -6.71
C LEU A 77 -2.01 16.05 -6.01
N PRO A 78 -2.91 16.49 -5.11
CA PRO A 78 -2.65 17.67 -4.28
C PRO A 78 -1.42 17.52 -3.38
N SER A 79 -0.79 18.65 -3.03
CA SER A 79 0.43 18.68 -2.22
C SER A 79 0.28 18.04 -0.83
N GLU A 80 -0.92 18.12 -0.24
CA GLU A 80 -1.23 17.52 1.05
C GLU A 80 -1.14 15.99 1.04
N GLU A 81 -1.30 15.35 -0.12
CA GLU A 81 -1.20 13.89 -0.25
C GLU A 81 0.26 13.42 -0.22
N ALA A 82 1.25 14.33 -0.31
CA ALA A 82 2.66 14.00 -0.16
C ALA A 82 2.97 13.30 1.17
N ARG A 83 2.19 13.54 2.22
CA ARG A 83 2.31 12.88 3.53
C ARG A 83 2.21 11.35 3.44
N HIS A 84 1.53 10.81 2.43
CA HIS A 84 1.37 9.37 2.24
C HIS A 84 2.62 8.69 1.68
N ARG A 85 3.60 9.47 1.19
CA ARG A 85 4.88 8.94 0.75
C ARG A 85 5.58 8.16 1.85
N ASP A 86 5.51 8.63 3.09
CA ASP A 86 6.22 8.00 4.20
C ASP A 86 5.58 6.65 4.56
N THR A 87 4.25 6.53 4.45
CA THR A 87 3.56 5.23 4.56
C THR A 87 4.05 4.25 3.51
N LEU A 88 4.20 4.69 2.25
CA LEU A 88 4.69 3.83 1.18
C LEU A 88 6.16 3.45 1.41
N ALA A 89 7.01 4.41 1.82
CA ALA A 89 8.41 4.13 2.13
C ALA A 89 8.59 3.16 3.31
N GLU A 90 7.78 3.29 4.36
CA GLU A 90 7.70 2.38 5.50
C GLU A 90 7.31 0.97 5.02
N ALA A 91 6.22 0.84 4.27
CA ALA A 91 5.75 -0.44 3.75
C ALA A 91 6.79 -1.16 2.87
N ILE A 92 7.49 -0.43 1.99
CA ILE A 92 8.52 -1.01 1.12
C ILE A 92 9.74 -1.47 1.93
N ARG A 93 10.18 -0.70 2.92
CA ARG A 93 11.27 -1.10 3.82
C ARG A 93 10.90 -2.37 4.59
N GLU A 94 9.68 -2.42 5.10
CA GLU A 94 9.13 -3.53 5.87
C GLU A 94 8.87 -4.78 5.03
N LYS A 95 8.68 -4.64 3.72
CA LYS A 95 8.51 -5.77 2.79
C LYS A 95 9.65 -6.77 2.90
N SER A 96 10.89 -6.28 2.93
CA SER A 96 12.05 -7.16 3.03
C SER A 96 12.10 -7.89 4.38
N ALA A 97 11.65 -7.26 5.46
CA ALA A 97 11.59 -7.89 6.77
C ALA A 97 10.52 -8.99 6.83
N ALA A 98 9.33 -8.71 6.26
CA ALA A 98 8.20 -9.62 6.22
C ALA A 98 8.43 -10.85 5.31
N ASP A 99 9.00 -10.64 4.11
CA ASP A 99 9.14 -11.69 3.09
C ASP A 99 10.31 -12.65 3.36
N TYR A 100 11.39 -12.17 3.97
CA TYR A 100 12.63 -12.94 4.12
C TYR A 100 12.91 -13.41 5.55
N HIS A 101 11.90 -13.40 6.44
CA HIS A 101 11.99 -13.87 7.83
C HIS A 101 13.08 -13.18 8.67
N ALA A 102 13.48 -11.95 8.29
CA ALA A 102 14.49 -11.22 9.03
C ALA A 102 13.94 -10.71 10.38
N GLU A 103 12.65 -10.33 10.43
CA GLU A 103 11.98 -9.84 11.64
C GLU A 103 10.50 -10.26 11.70
N PHE A 104 9.97 -10.41 12.91
CA PHE A 104 8.56 -10.68 13.14
C PHE A 104 7.81 -9.39 13.52
N PHE A 105 6.61 -9.22 12.98
CA PHE A 105 5.74 -8.11 13.35
C PHE A 105 4.99 -8.41 14.65
N SER A 106 4.88 -7.42 15.53
CA SER A 106 3.94 -7.48 16.65
C SER A 106 2.52 -7.19 16.20
N LYS A 107 1.53 -7.46 17.06
CA LYS A 107 0.14 -7.06 16.85
C LYS A 107 0.00 -5.56 16.57
N LYS A 108 0.73 -4.75 17.34
CA LYS A 108 0.70 -3.29 17.27
C LYS A 108 1.29 -2.79 15.94
N ASP A 109 2.36 -3.42 15.47
CA ASP A 109 2.98 -3.07 14.19
C ASP A 109 2.01 -3.37 13.05
N ALA A 110 1.45 -4.59 13.02
CA ALA A 110 0.47 -4.98 12.01
C ALA A 110 -0.78 -4.09 12.01
N GLU A 111 -1.35 -3.80 13.19
CA GLU A 111 -2.52 -2.91 13.31
C GLU A 111 -2.22 -1.50 12.80
N SER A 112 -1.07 -0.94 13.18
CA SER A 112 -0.64 0.38 12.74
C SER A 112 -0.47 0.44 11.23
N LEU A 113 0.17 -0.59 10.65
CA LEU A 113 0.43 -0.69 9.22
C LEU A 113 -0.86 -0.84 8.42
N ILE A 114 -1.75 -1.77 8.79
CA ILE A 114 -3.05 -1.97 8.15
C ILE A 114 -3.84 -0.66 8.15
N ARG A 115 -3.91 0.05 9.28
CA ARG A 115 -4.63 1.33 9.37
C ARG A 115 -4.03 2.41 8.46
N LYS A 116 -2.70 2.55 8.42
CA LYS A 116 -2.02 3.54 7.56
C LYS A 116 -2.26 3.22 6.08
N ILE A 117 -2.17 1.95 5.71
CA ILE A 117 -2.37 1.48 4.33
C ILE A 117 -3.83 1.60 3.92
N GLY A 118 -4.79 1.30 4.81
CA GLY A 118 -6.21 1.53 4.56
C GLY A 118 -6.50 2.96 4.11
N LYS A 119 -5.96 3.95 4.84
CA LYS A 119 -6.06 5.38 4.45
C LYS A 119 -5.42 5.67 3.09
N PHE A 120 -4.34 4.99 2.73
CA PHE A 120 -3.68 5.14 1.44
C PHE A 120 -4.51 4.54 0.29
N VAL A 121 -5.15 3.39 0.51
CA VAL A 121 -6.07 2.75 -0.45
C VAL A 121 -7.33 3.62 -0.64
N GLU A 122 -7.91 4.15 0.43
CA GLU A 122 -9.05 5.08 0.37
C GLU A 122 -8.72 6.35 -0.43
N MET A 123 -7.56 6.95 -0.18
CA MET A 123 -7.06 8.09 -0.95
C MET A 123 -6.92 7.71 -2.41
N THR A 124 -6.29 6.57 -2.71
CA THR A 124 -6.15 6.08 -4.07
C THR A 124 -7.51 5.96 -4.76
N GLU A 125 -8.47 5.29 -4.13
CA GLU A 125 -9.83 5.14 -4.66
C GLU A 125 -10.51 6.49 -4.97
N LYS A 126 -10.37 7.48 -4.08
CA LYS A 126 -10.90 8.84 -4.29
C LYS A 126 -10.38 9.43 -5.61
N TYR A 127 -9.09 9.29 -5.89
CA TYR A 127 -8.46 9.82 -7.12
C TYR A 127 -8.61 8.91 -8.33
N GLN A 128 -9.14 7.70 -8.17
CA GLN A 128 -9.52 6.83 -9.29
C GLN A 128 -10.92 7.10 -9.83
N LYS A 129 -11.75 7.90 -9.14
CA LYS A 129 -13.04 8.33 -9.68
C LYS A 129 -12.83 9.39 -10.78
N PRO A 130 -13.64 9.41 -11.85
CA PRO A 130 -13.65 10.53 -12.78
C PRO A 130 -14.04 11.80 -12.02
N SER A 131 -13.37 12.92 -12.30
CA SER A 131 -13.87 14.23 -11.87
C SER A 131 -15.26 14.43 -12.48
N ARG A 132 -16.26 14.73 -11.63
CA ARG A 132 -17.60 15.10 -12.11
C ARG A 132 -17.56 16.39 -12.91
#